data_AF-A0A4S5B254-F1
#
_entry.id   AF-A0A4S5B254-F1
#
_cell.length_a   1.000
_cell.length_b   1.000
_cell.length_c   1.000
_cell.angle_alpha   90.00
_cell.angle_beta   90.00
_cell.angle_gamma   90.00
#
_symmetry.space_group_name_H-M   'P 1'
#
loop_
_entity.id
_entity.type
_entity.pdbx_description
1 polymer ?
#
loop_
_entity_poly.entity_id
_entity_poly.type
_entity_poly.pdbx_seq_one_letter_code
_entity_poly.pdbx_strand_id
1 'polypeptide(L)' 'MSITNNQRELILKWHRGKASSPEYTAKLLSVPLDEVLYIIAHPETPAPHKDNSTPEFIEPLL' A
#
# COMPACT_ATOMS: atom_id res chain seq x y z
N MET A 1 -2.93 -9.24 7.79
CA MET A 1 -2.16 -9.55 6.57
C MET A 1 -1.92 -8.24 5.85
N SER A 2 -0.69 -7.96 5.43
CA SER A 2 -0.35 -6.69 4.76
C SER A 2 -0.41 -6.87 3.25
N ILE A 3 -1.00 -5.89 2.55
CA ILE A 3 -1.01 -5.90 1.09
C ILE A 3 0.40 -5.67 0.56
N THR A 4 0.82 -6.51 -0.37
CA THR A 4 2.11 -6.36 -1.05
C THR A 4 2.06 -5.25 -2.09
N ASN A 5 3.20 -4.60 -2.36
CA ASN A 5 3.29 -3.59 -3.42
C ASN A 5 2.81 -4.14 -4.78
N ASN A 6 3.06 -5.42 -5.07
CA ASN A 6 2.61 -6.07 -6.30
C ASN A 6 1.08 -6.18 -6.39
N GLN A 7 0.43 -6.58 -5.29
CA GLN A 7 -1.05 -6.62 -5.23
C GLN A 7 -1.65 -5.22 -5.37
N ARG A 8 -1.02 -4.23 -4.74
CA ARG A 8 -1.43 -2.82 -4.85
C ARG A 8 -1.36 -2.30 -6.29
N GLU A 9 -0.27 -2.59 -7.00
CA GLU A 9 -0.10 -2.20 -8.40
C GLU A 9 -1.13 -2.89 -9.31
N LEU A 10 -1.43 -4.18 -9.06
CA LEU A 10 -2.48 -4.92 -9.78
C LEU A 10 -3.87 -4.33 -9.55
N ILE A 11 -4.22 -3.99 -8.31
CA ILE A 11 -5.50 -3.35 -7.95
C ILE A 11 -5.65 -2.04 -8.74
N LEU A 12 -4.63 -1.19 -8.72
CA LEU A 12 -4.66 0.10 -9.43
C LEU A 12 -4.75 -0.07 -10.94
N LYS A 13 -4.00 -1.03 -11.50
CA LYS A 13 -4.03 -1.33 -12.94
C LYS A 13 -5.40 -1.81 -13.40
N TRP A 14 -6.02 -2.73 -12.67
CA TRP A 14 -7.33 -3.28 -13.03
C TRP A 14 -8.47 -2.28 -12.82
N HIS A 15 -8.41 -1.48 -11.75
CA HIS A 15 -9.36 -0.39 -11.52
C HIS A 15 -9.27 0.67 -12.63
N ARG A 16 -8.05 1.12 -12.98
CA ARG A 16 -7.83 2.10 -14.05
C ARG A 16 -8.30 1.60 -15.42
N GLY A 17 -8.11 0.31 -15.69
CA GLY A 17 -8.60 -0.34 -16.91
C GLY A 17 -10.10 -0.63 -16.92
N LYS A 18 -10.84 -0.32 -15.84
CA LYS A 18 -12.23 -0.76 -15.60
C LYS A 18 -12.44 -2.27 -15.83
N ALA A 19 -11.37 -3.04 -15.65
CA ALA A 19 -11.33 -4.46 -15.98
C ALA A 19 -11.99 -5.31 -14.89
N SER A 20 -12.16 -4.77 -13.68
CA SER A 20 -12.73 -5.49 -12.56
C SER A 20 -13.35 -4.59 -11.49
N SER A 21 -14.40 -5.08 -10.83
CA SER A 21 -14.99 -4.42 -9.66
C SER A 21 -14.10 -4.61 -8.43
N PRO A 22 -14.09 -3.66 -7.48
CA PRO A 22 -13.32 -3.75 -6.24
C PRO A 22 -13.62 -5.03 -5.44
N GLU A 23 -14.89 -5.45 -5.39
CA GLU A 23 -15.34 -6.66 -4.68
C GLU A 23 -14.80 -7.94 -5.31
N TYR A 24 -14.75 -7.98 -6.64
CA TYR A 24 -14.21 -9.12 -7.37
C TYR A 24 -12.69 -9.19 -7.20
N THR A 25 -12.02 -8.05 -7.25
CA THR A 25 -10.57 -7.95 -7.00
C THR A 25 -10.21 -8.37 -5.58
N ALA A 26 -11.01 -7.98 -4.58
CA ALA A 26 -10.85 -8.38 -3.19
C ALA A 26 -10.90 -9.90 -3.02
N LYS A 27 -11.90 -10.55 -3.63
CA LYS A 27 -12.01 -12.02 -3.64
C LYS A 27 -10.84 -12.69 -4.35
N LEU A 28 -10.42 -12.17 -5.51
CA LEU A 28 -9.37 -12.76 -6.34
C LEU A 28 -8.00 -12.71 -5.64
N LEU A 29 -7.68 -11.58 -5.01
CA LEU A 29 -6.43 -11.40 -4.27
C LEU A 29 -6.51 -11.88 -2.82
N SER A 30 -7.67 -12.37 -2.39
CA SER A 30 -7.98 -12.75 -1.01
C SER A 30 -7.62 -11.67 0.01
N VAL A 31 -7.90 -10.42 -0.35
CA VAL A 31 -7.69 -9.22 0.48
C VAL A 31 -9.06 -8.65 0.91
N PRO A 32 -9.13 -7.95 2.04
CA PRO A 32 -10.38 -7.31 2.45
C PRO A 32 -10.77 -6.19 1.47
N LEU A 33 -12.07 -6.04 1.25
CA LEU A 33 -12.62 -5.03 0.34
C LEU A 33 -12.25 -3.60 0.76
N ASP A 34 -12.22 -3.34 2.06
CA ASP A 34 -11.89 -2.04 2.63
C ASP A 34 -10.51 -1.55 2.18
N GLU A 35 -9.51 -2.43 2.21
CA GLU A 35 -8.17 -2.13 1.73
C GLU A 35 -8.10 -1.89 0.21
N VAL A 36 -8.88 -2.64 -0.58
CA VAL A 36 -8.96 -2.44 -2.03
C VAL A 36 -9.53 -1.06 -2.33
N LEU A 37 -10.60 -0.68 -1.64
CA LEU A 37 -11.20 0.66 -1.75
C LEU A 37 -10.23 1.75 -1.28
N TYR A 38 -9.52 1.50 -0.19
CA TYR A 38 -8.51 2.42 0.34
C TYR A 38 -7.39 2.66 -0.67
N ILE A 39 -6.88 1.62 -1.33
CA ILE A 39 -5.85 1.72 -2.38
C ILE A 39 -6.36 2.47 -3.60
N ILE A 40 -7.61 2.22 -4.01
CA ILE A 40 -8.23 2.93 -5.13
C ILE A 40 -8.40 4.42 -4.83
N ALA A 41 -8.81 4.75 -3.61
CA ALA A 41 -8.97 6.13 -3.13
C ALA A 41 -7.62 6.84 -2.94
N HIS A 42 -6.56 6.09 -2.57
CA HIS A 42 -5.21 6.61 -2.32
C HIS A 42 -4.21 5.90 -3.25
N PRO A 43 -4.16 6.26 -4.55
CA PRO A 43 -3.26 5.65 -5.52
C PRO A 43 -1.79 5.98 -5.25
N GLU A 44 -1.50 7.06 -4.52
CA GLU A 44 -0.16 7.39 -4.05
C GLU A 44 0.35 6.31 -3.10
N THR A 45 1.45 5.66 -3.48
CA THR A 45 2.15 4.69 -2.64
C THR A 45 2.39 5.33 -1.29
N PRO A 46 1.89 4.78 -0.16
CA PRO A 46 2.43 5.19 1.11
C PRO A 46 3.92 4.90 0.97
N ALA A 47 4.72 5.97 0.88
CA ALA A 47 6.16 5.86 0.78
C ALA A 47 6.57 4.88 1.89
N PRO A 48 7.48 3.92 1.61
CA PRO A 48 7.95 3.03 2.66
C PRO A 48 8.30 3.94 3.82
N HIS A 49 7.61 3.76 4.95
CA HIS A 49 7.89 4.50 6.16
C HIS A 49 9.35 4.18 6.40
N LYS A 50 10.25 5.12 6.03
CA LYS A 50 11.64 5.06 6.44
C LYS A 50 11.49 5.09 7.94
N ASP A 51 11.64 3.92 8.54
CA ASP A 51 11.98 3.76 9.93
C ASP A 51 13.29 4.54 10.06
N ASN A 52 13.15 5.85 10.28
CA ASN A 52 14.25 6.78 10.46
C ASN A 52 14.77 6.63 11.90
N SER A 53 14.87 5.36 12.34
CA SER A 53 15.61 4.90 13.50
C SER A 53 17.10 4.96 13.13
N THR A 54 17.55 6.15 12.75
CA THR A 54 18.92 6.58 13.01
C THR A 54 18.88 7.15 14.42
N PRO A 55 19.31 6.42 15.46
CA PRO A 55 19.70 7.09 16.69
C PRO A 55 20.91 7.94 16.31
N GLU A 56 20.69 9.24 16.06
CA GLU A 56 21.80 10.18 15.98
C GLU A 56 22.48 10.15 17.35
N PHE A 57 23.63 9.48 17.42
CA PHE A 57 24.51 9.54 18.58
C PHE A 57 24.98 10.99 18.70
N ILE A 58 24.35 11.74 19.61
CA ILE A 58 24.81 13.08 19.97
C ILE A 58 26.02 12.88 20.87
N GLU A 59 27.21 13.07 20.31
CA GLU A 59 28.45 13.12 21.07
C GLU A 59 28.37 14.30 22.06
N PRO A 60 28.59 14.10 23.37
CA PRO A 60 28.52 15.20 24.33
C PRO A 60 29.68 16.17 24.07
N LEU A 61 29.36 17.45 23.89
CA LEU A 61 30.35 18.52 23.86
C LEU A 61 30.99 18.66 25.25
N LEU A 62 32.32 18.50 25.29
CA LEU A 62 33.18 18.68 26.46
C LEU A 62 33.09 20.10 27.05
#